data_AF-A0A7Z0EJJ6-F1
#
_entry.id   AF-A0A7Z0EJJ6-F1
#
_cell.length_a   1.000
_cell.length_b   1.000
_cell.length_c   1.000
_cell.angle_alpha   90.00
_cell.angle_beta   90.00
_cell.angle_gamma   90.00
#
_symmetry.space_group_name_H-M   'P 1'
#
loop_
_entity.id
_entity.type
_entity.pdbx_description
1 polymer ?
#
loop_
_entity_poly.entity_id
_entity_poly.type
_entity_poly.pdbx_seq_one_letter_code
_entity_poly.pdbx_strand_id
1 'polypeptide(L)'
;MKLCRAIATTFAAAAVTVLVSTGPAHAATGEVIVFTTEFEELTTYQDPASGSCRQLPPTAHVVINRTDADVYIHAGPACWGPGVTVAPDHGWHAPPSGMFSISVA
;
A
#
# COMPACT_ATOMS: atom_id res chain seq x y z
N MET A 1 -39.43 -23.30 -53.94
CA MET A 1 -40.36 -23.79 -52.89
C MET A 1 -39.59 -23.89 -51.59
N LYS A 2 -40.02 -23.14 -50.57
CA LYS A 2 -39.98 -23.40 -49.11
C LYS A 2 -38.78 -24.26 -48.63
N LEU A 3 -37.92 -23.80 -47.72
CA LEU A 3 -38.34 -23.50 -46.35
C LEU A 3 -37.17 -22.82 -45.58
N CYS A 4 -37.40 -21.61 -45.09
CA CYS A 4 -36.62 -21.03 -44.00
C CYS A 4 -36.75 -21.92 -42.75
N ARG A 5 -35.65 -22.23 -42.07
CA ARG A 5 -35.71 -22.60 -40.65
C ARG A 5 -34.45 -22.18 -39.91
N ALA A 6 -34.66 -21.25 -39.00
CA ALA A 6 -33.70 -20.65 -38.09
C ALA A 6 -33.31 -21.61 -36.96
N ILE A 7 -32.06 -21.51 -36.49
CA ILE A 7 -31.64 -21.81 -35.10
C ILE A 7 -30.48 -20.83 -34.83
N ALA A 8 -30.74 -19.64 -34.28
CA ALA A 8 -30.87 -19.34 -32.86
C ALA A 8 -29.56 -19.57 -32.06
N THR A 9 -28.72 -18.53 -32.05
CA THR A 9 -28.01 -17.94 -30.90
C THR A 9 -27.80 -18.77 -29.62
N THR A 10 -26.52 -18.90 -29.22
CA THR A 10 -26.10 -18.74 -27.81
C THR A 10 -24.65 -18.23 -27.78
N PHE A 11 -24.45 -16.92 -27.70
CA PHE A 11 -23.22 -16.33 -27.16
C PHE A 11 -23.35 -16.37 -25.64
N ALA A 12 -22.73 -17.35 -24.99
CA ALA A 12 -22.63 -17.38 -23.53
C ALA A 12 -21.58 -16.36 -23.10
N ALA A 13 -22.00 -15.12 -22.85
CA ALA A 13 -21.17 -14.13 -22.19
C ALA A 13 -21.02 -14.51 -20.72
N ALA A 14 -19.89 -15.15 -20.37
CA ALA A 14 -19.49 -15.37 -18.99
C ALA A 14 -19.04 -14.03 -18.39
N ALA A 15 -19.99 -13.26 -17.85
CA ALA A 15 -19.69 -12.10 -17.03
C ALA A 15 -19.14 -12.58 -15.68
N VAL A 16 -17.82 -12.69 -15.58
CA VAL A 16 -17.13 -12.83 -14.28
C VAL A 16 -17.24 -11.50 -13.57
N THR A 17 -18.21 -11.37 -12.67
CA THR A 17 -18.28 -10.25 -11.72
C THR A 17 -17.18 -10.43 -10.69
N VAL A 18 -16.05 -9.74 -10.90
CA VAL A 18 -15.03 -9.55 -9.84
C VAL A 18 -15.65 -8.64 -8.79
N LEU A 19 -16.17 -9.23 -7.72
CA LEU A 19 -16.53 -8.51 -6.49
C LEU A 19 -15.22 -8.04 -5.84
N VAL A 20 -14.74 -6.87 -6.24
CA VAL A 20 -13.72 -6.14 -5.47
C VAL A 20 -14.40 -5.72 -4.18
N SER A 21 -14.17 -6.49 -3.11
CA SER A 21 -14.61 -6.12 -1.78
C SER A 21 -13.78 -4.93 -1.30
N THR A 22 -14.30 -3.72 -1.49
CA THR A 22 -13.83 -2.55 -0.75
C THR A 22 -14.36 -2.67 0.68
N GLY A 23 -13.68 -3.46 1.51
CA GLY A 23 -13.88 -3.39 2.95
C GLY A 23 -13.69 -1.95 3.44
N PRO A 24 -14.22 -1.57 4.62
CA PRO A 24 -13.94 -0.26 5.19
C PRO A 24 -12.42 -0.08 5.22
N ALA A 25 -11.94 1.00 4.61
CA ALA A 25 -10.54 1.40 4.73
C ALA A 25 -10.32 1.81 6.18
N HIS A 26 -9.91 0.85 7.00
CA HIS A 26 -9.40 1.16 8.33
C HIS A 26 -8.08 1.89 8.14
N ALA A 27 -7.94 3.03 8.82
CA ALA A 27 -6.67 3.71 8.96
C ALA A 27 -6.09 3.35 10.32
N ALA A 28 -4.77 3.22 10.39
CA ALA A 28 -4.09 3.25 11.67
C ALA A 28 -4.32 4.62 12.30
N THR A 29 -4.43 4.67 13.62
CA THR A 29 -4.53 5.93 14.38
C THR A 29 -3.13 6.39 14.74
N GLY A 30 -2.80 7.66 14.50
CA GLY A 30 -1.52 8.27 14.87
C GLY A 30 -0.68 8.62 13.65
N GLU A 31 0.65 8.62 13.79
CA GLU A 31 1.53 9.13 12.74
C GLU A 31 2.75 8.24 12.44
N VAL A 32 3.15 8.22 11.17
CA VAL A 32 4.47 7.75 10.75
C VAL A 32 5.31 8.96 10.41
N ILE A 33 6.44 9.11 11.12
CA ILE A 33 7.36 10.24 10.97
C ILE A 33 8.61 9.74 10.27
N VAL A 34 9.03 10.44 9.23
CA VAL A 34 10.23 10.12 8.46
C VAL A 34 11.20 11.28 8.59
N PHE A 35 12.30 11.01 9.27
CA PHE A 35 13.46 11.88 9.27
C PHE A 35 14.26 11.65 8.00
N THR A 36 14.53 12.72 7.26
CA THR A 36 15.41 12.69 6.10
C THR A 36 16.81 13.18 6.48
N THR A 37 17.03 14.49 6.51
CA THR A 37 18.31 15.12 6.89
C THR A 37 18.07 16.31 7.82
N GLU A 38 19.12 16.81 8.46
CA GLU A 38 19.05 17.94 9.40
C GLU A 38 18.63 19.27 8.75
N PHE A 39 18.70 19.35 7.41
CA PHE A 39 18.39 20.55 6.64
C PHE A 39 16.98 20.53 6.05
N GLU A 40 16.23 19.45 6.23
CA GLU A 40 14.90 19.23 5.68
C GLU A 40 13.86 19.11 6.81
N GLU A 41 12.62 19.47 6.50
CA GLU A 41 11.51 19.25 7.44
C GLU A 41 11.17 17.76 7.56
N LEU A 42 10.63 17.36 8.70
CA LEU A 42 10.14 16.00 8.91
C LEU A 42 8.97 15.71 7.98
N THR A 43 9.03 14.59 7.25
CA THR A 43 7.87 14.10 6.51
C THR A 43 6.98 13.30 7.46
N THR A 44 5.71 13.67 7.55
CA THR A 44 4.75 13.01 8.45
C THR A 44 3.55 12.49 7.67
N TYR A 45 3.18 11.23 7.92
CA TYR A 45 1.98 10.61 7.39
C TYR A 45 0.99 10.39 8.55
N GLN A 46 -0.06 11.19 8.56
CA GLN A 46 -1.14 11.11 9.55
C GLN A 46 -2.15 10.04 9.17
N ASP A 47 -2.60 9.30 10.17
CA ASP A 47 -3.61 8.25 10.11
C ASP A 47 -3.54 7.41 8.81
N PRO A 48 -2.40 6.73 8.55
CA PRO A 48 -2.21 6.07 7.27
C PRO A 48 -3.17 4.89 7.10
N ALA A 49 -3.77 4.78 5.92
CA ALA A 49 -4.68 3.69 5.59
C ALA A 49 -3.98 2.32 5.68
N SER A 50 -4.63 1.34 6.29
CA SER A 50 -4.21 -0.06 6.28
C SER A 50 -4.07 -0.57 4.85
N GLY A 51 -3.00 -1.33 4.59
CA GLY A 51 -2.64 -1.80 3.26
C GLY A 51 -2.13 -0.71 2.30
N SER A 52 -1.99 0.55 2.73
CA SER A 52 -1.41 1.59 1.89
C SER A 52 0.06 1.29 1.59
N CYS A 53 0.54 1.72 0.43
CA CYS A 53 1.95 1.69 0.07
C CYS A 53 2.41 3.10 -0.26
N ARG A 54 3.49 3.55 0.38
CA ARG A 54 4.04 4.91 0.20
C ARG A 54 5.53 4.83 0.00
N GLN A 55 6.00 5.33 -1.13
CA GLN A 55 7.44 5.49 -1.34
C GLN A 55 7.98 6.54 -0.38
N LEU A 56 9.09 6.21 0.28
CA LEU A 56 9.78 7.12 1.18
C LEU A 56 10.50 8.22 0.37
N PRO A 57 10.73 9.40 0.97
CA PRO A 57 11.60 10.40 0.38
C PRO A 57 12.96 9.81 -0.01
N PRO A 58 13.59 10.27 -1.10
CA PRO A 58 14.92 9.79 -1.53
C PRO A 58 15.99 9.87 -0.44
N THR A 59 15.85 10.84 0.46
CA THR A 59 16.74 11.14 1.58
C THR A 59 16.26 10.59 2.91
N ALA A 60 15.29 9.67 2.95
CA ALA A 60 14.82 9.06 4.21
C ALA A 60 15.96 8.32 4.94
N HIS A 61 16.13 8.61 6.23
CA HIS A 61 17.16 8.02 7.09
C HIS A 61 16.57 7.28 8.29
N VAL A 62 15.49 7.78 8.90
CA VAL A 62 14.82 7.11 10.03
C VAL A 62 13.32 7.16 9.84
N VAL A 63 12.65 6.02 10.00
CA VAL A 63 11.19 5.91 10.09
C VAL A 63 10.83 5.68 11.55
N ILE A 64 9.88 6.44 12.06
CA ILE A 64 9.36 6.34 13.42
C ILE A 64 7.88 6.07 13.32
N ASN A 65 7.44 4.97 13.93
CA ASN A 65 6.05 4.58 13.98
C ASN A 65 5.44 5.03 15.31
N ARG A 66 4.54 6.02 15.27
CA ARG A 66 3.68 6.46 16.38
C ARG A 66 2.21 6.12 16.12
N THR A 67 1.96 5.12 15.27
CA THR A 67 0.62 4.60 15.02
C THR A 67 0.30 3.44 15.97
N ASP A 68 -0.97 3.05 16.01
CA ASP A 68 -1.47 1.85 16.68
C ASP A 68 -1.32 0.55 15.86
N ALA A 69 -0.65 0.59 14.71
CA ALA A 69 -0.47 -0.53 13.79
C ALA A 69 1.01 -0.80 13.46
N ASP A 70 1.32 -2.00 12.98
CA ASP A 70 2.65 -2.30 12.44
C ASP A 70 2.88 -1.57 11.11
N VAL A 71 4.09 -1.01 10.95
CA VAL A 71 4.58 -0.44 9.69
C VAL A 71 5.67 -1.35 9.13
N TYR A 72 5.70 -1.59 7.82
CA TYR A 72 6.70 -2.43 7.17
C TYR A 72 7.52 -1.62 6.17
N ILE A 73 8.85 -1.64 6.28
CA ILE A 73 9.77 -1.02 5.32
C ILE A 73 10.16 -2.05 4.25
N HIS A 74 9.92 -1.75 2.98
CA HIS A 74 10.15 -2.61 1.83
C HIS A 74 11.27 -2.07 0.95
N ALA A 75 12.07 -2.97 0.34
CA ALA A 75 13.21 -2.62 -0.51
C ALA A 75 12.86 -2.08 -1.91
N GLY A 76 11.58 -1.92 -2.23
CA GLY A 76 11.11 -1.47 -3.54
C GLY A 76 9.92 -0.52 -3.47
N PRO A 77 9.58 0.12 -4.61
CA PRO A 77 8.57 1.18 -4.69
C PRO A 77 7.13 0.68 -4.54
N ALA A 78 6.90 -0.63 -4.67
CA ALA A 78 5.56 -1.22 -4.76
C ALA A 78 5.12 -1.96 -3.49
N CYS A 79 5.90 -1.91 -2.40
CA CYS A 79 5.65 -2.68 -1.17
C CYS A 79 5.43 -4.19 -1.42
N TRP A 80 6.09 -4.72 -2.44
CA TRP A 80 6.04 -6.14 -2.79
C TRP A 80 7.20 -6.87 -2.15
N GLY A 81 6.88 -8.00 -1.52
CA GLY A 81 7.86 -8.87 -0.87
C GLY A 81 7.97 -8.62 0.64
N PRO A 82 9.01 -9.18 1.27
CA PRO A 82 9.20 -9.06 2.70
C PRO A 82 9.55 -7.61 3.09
N GLY A 83 8.99 -7.17 4.20
CA GLY A 83 9.32 -5.89 4.83
C GLY A 83 9.94 -6.07 6.21
N VAL A 84 10.70 -5.09 6.66
CA VAL A 84 11.17 -5.00 8.04
C VAL A 84 10.08 -4.30 8.86
N THR A 85 9.63 -4.96 9.93
CA THR A 85 8.61 -4.39 10.82
C THR A 85 9.19 -3.28 11.70
N VAL A 86 8.46 -2.18 11.76
CA VAL A 86 8.59 -1.09 12.74
C VAL A 86 7.33 -1.13 13.59
N ALA A 87 7.42 -1.75 14.77
CA ALA A 87 6.30 -1.89 15.69
C ALA A 87 5.80 -0.51 16.18
N PRO A 88 4.56 -0.42 16.71
CA PRO A 88 4.07 0.78 17.40
C PRO A 88 5.08 1.32 18.41
N ASP A 89 5.25 2.65 18.44
CA ASP A 89 6.19 3.39 19.28
C ASP A 89 7.69 3.08 19.09
N HIS A 90 8.08 2.50 17.94
CA HIS A 90 9.48 2.20 17.61
C HIS A 90 9.98 2.98 16.40
N GLY A 91 11.31 3.09 16.30
CA GLY A 91 12.00 3.66 15.14
C GLY A 91 12.92 2.65 14.46
N TRP A 92 13.18 2.88 13.18
CA TRP A 92 14.09 2.06 12.38
C TRP A 92 14.88 2.91 11.40
N HIS A 93 16.14 2.55 11.16
CA HIS A 93 16.93 3.19 10.11
C HIS A 93 16.40 2.76 8.74
N ALA A 94 15.86 3.70 7.98
CA ALA A 94 15.56 3.48 6.58
C ALA A 94 16.89 3.28 5.85
N PRO A 95 17.05 2.21 5.05
CA PRO A 95 18.31 2.06 4.34
C PRO A 95 18.43 3.18 3.30
N PRO A 96 19.63 3.76 3.11
CA PRO A 96 19.81 4.88 2.19
C PRO A 96 19.81 4.38 0.75
N SER A 97 18.74 4.65 0.00
CA SER A 97 18.71 4.44 -1.46
C SER A 97 17.60 5.19 -2.20
N GLY A 98 16.60 5.73 -1.49
CA GLY A 98 15.41 6.34 -2.08
C GLY A 98 14.45 5.39 -2.81
N MET A 99 14.74 4.08 -2.79
CA MET A 99 13.91 3.04 -3.41
C MET A 99 12.96 2.35 -2.43
N PHE A 100 12.99 2.74 -1.16
CA PHE A 100 12.22 2.09 -0.10
C PHE A 100 10.81 2.65 -0.01
N SER A 101 9.88 1.78 0.39
CA SER A 101 8.49 2.16 0.66
C SER A 101 8.05 1.64 2.01
N ILE A 102 7.05 2.28 2.59
CA ILE A 102 6.36 1.78 3.77
C ILE A 102 4.97 1.25 3.41
N SER A 103 4.56 0.18 4.07
CA SER A 103 3.15 -0.22 4.15
C SER A 103 2.68 -0.32 5.58
N VAL A 104 1.37 -0.25 5.79
CA VAL A 104 0.73 -0.33 7.11
C VAL A 104 -0.14 -1.58 7.17
N ALA A 105 -0.13 -2.27 8.30
CA ALA A 105 -0.95 -3.46 8.55
C ALA A 105 -2.46 -3.18 8.45
#